data_AF-A0AAN0MCG4-F1
#
_entry.id   AF-A0AAN0MCG4-F1
#
_cell.length_a   1.000
_cell.length_b   1.000
_cell.length_c   1.000
_cell.angle_alpha   90.00
_cell.angle_beta   90.00
_cell.angle_gamma   90.00
#
_symmetry.space_group_name_H-M   'P 1'
#
loop_
_entity.id
_entity.type
_entity.pdbx_description
1 polymer ?
#
loop_
_entity_poly.entity_id
_entity_poly.type
_entity_poly.pdbx_seq_one_letter_code
_entity_poly.pdbx_strand_id
1 'polypeptide(L)'
;MGPIRRGLTLSLSAVVVWPQMAMAAVCDKERPDWDGAAFTSLDELIYLLQTPIILLMILTTALAVRFRSEWGGLVVVVGWSAICYILLGDDIKQQAMIEGCVGSPALFIAVVTILCIGVVLYTAPLPRRSK
;
A
#
# COMPACT_ATOMS: atom_id res chain seq x y z
N MET A 1 30.95 27.73 -39.92
CA MET A 1 31.45 27.12 -38.67
C MET A 1 30.80 27.84 -37.50
N GLY A 2 30.08 27.10 -36.66
CA GLY A 2 29.56 27.61 -35.39
C GLY A 2 29.26 26.43 -34.45
N PRO A 3 30.28 25.69 -33.98
CA PRO A 3 30.09 24.50 -33.15
C PRO A 3 29.52 24.82 -31.76
N ILE A 4 29.43 26.10 -31.40
CA ILE A 4 29.08 26.58 -30.05
C ILE A 4 27.58 26.43 -29.76
N ARG A 5 26.68 26.55 -30.74
CA ARG A 5 25.23 26.39 -30.52
C ARG A 5 24.79 24.93 -30.29
N ARG A 6 25.56 23.96 -30.81
CA ARG A 6 25.30 22.53 -30.61
C ARG A 6 25.73 22.03 -29.23
N GLY A 7 26.74 22.66 -28.63
CA GLY A 7 27.19 22.34 -27.27
C GLY A 7 26.15 22.72 -26.21
N LEU A 8 25.46 23.84 -26.38
CA LEU A 8 24.50 24.34 -25.38
C LEU A 8 23.22 23.49 -25.28
N THR A 9 22.76 22.92 -26.39
CA THR A 9 21.58 22.02 -26.41
C THR A 9 21.90 20.64 -25.84
N LEU A 10 23.15 20.20 -25.94
CA LEU A 10 23.63 18.95 -25.32
C LEU A 10 23.90 19.12 -23.83
N SER A 11 24.32 20.31 -23.37
CA SER A 11 24.52 20.56 -21.92
C SER A 11 23.21 20.72 -21.16
N LEU A 12 22.14 21.27 -21.78
CA LEU A 12 20.82 21.39 -21.14
C LEU A 12 20.09 20.05 -21.02
N SER A 13 20.35 19.11 -21.92
CA SER A 13 19.79 17.75 -21.85
C SER A 13 20.62 16.81 -20.98
N ALA A 14 21.92 17.08 -20.78
CA ALA A 14 22.76 16.32 -19.86
C ALA A 14 22.51 16.64 -18.38
N VAL A 15 22.02 17.83 -18.04
CA VAL A 15 21.69 18.20 -16.64
C VAL A 15 20.41 17.51 -16.13
N VAL A 16 19.52 17.06 -17.03
CA VAL A 16 18.28 16.38 -16.64
C VAL A 16 18.48 14.87 -16.42
N VAL A 17 19.61 14.30 -16.83
CA VAL A 17 19.78 12.83 -16.91
C VAL A 17 20.75 12.26 -15.86
N TRP A 18 21.42 13.06 -15.01
CA TRP A 18 22.36 12.53 -13.98
C TRP A 18 22.16 13.21 -12.61
N PRO A 19 22.00 12.50 -11.46
CA PRO A 19 21.84 11.06 -11.22
C PRO A 19 20.58 10.73 -10.38
N GLN A 20 19.50 10.24 -10.98
CA GLN A 20 18.45 9.57 -10.17
C GLN A 20 18.94 8.23 -9.57
N MET A 21 20.09 7.72 -10.04
CA MET A 21 20.66 6.44 -9.61
C MET A 21 21.14 6.41 -8.14
N ALA A 22 21.34 7.56 -7.49
CA ALA A 22 21.79 7.61 -6.10
C ALA A 22 20.64 7.61 -5.06
N MET A 23 19.41 7.86 -5.50
CA MET A 23 18.19 7.94 -4.67
C MET A 23 17.15 6.88 -5.11
N ALA A 24 17.57 5.85 -5.83
CA ALA A 24 16.72 4.77 -6.33
C ALA A 24 17.22 3.39 -5.88
N ALA A 25 18.22 3.32 -4.99
CA ALA A 25 18.81 2.06 -4.59
C ALA A 25 17.81 1.14 -3.87
N VAL A 26 16.82 1.71 -3.18
CA VAL A 26 15.73 0.95 -2.55
C VAL A 26 14.65 0.64 -3.59
N CYS A 27 14.29 1.60 -4.44
CA CYS A 27 13.33 1.40 -5.53
C CYS A 27 13.74 0.29 -6.50
N ASP A 28 15.02 0.18 -6.84
CA ASP A 28 15.56 -0.90 -7.70
C ASP A 28 15.39 -2.30 -7.09
N LYS A 29 15.22 -2.39 -5.77
CA LYS A 29 15.02 -3.65 -5.03
C LYS A 29 13.55 -3.98 -4.83
N GLU A 30 12.74 -2.98 -4.49
CA GLU A 30 11.30 -3.14 -4.27
C GLU A 30 10.51 -3.22 -5.58
N ARG A 31 10.95 -2.50 -6.62
CA ARG A 31 10.25 -2.31 -7.90
C ARG A 31 11.27 -2.18 -9.06
N PRO A 32 11.86 -3.30 -9.50
CA PRO A 32 12.92 -3.29 -10.51
C PRO A 32 12.49 -2.75 -11.90
N ASP A 33 11.18 -2.72 -12.18
CA ASP A 33 10.62 -2.21 -13.45
C ASP A 33 10.00 -0.80 -13.32
N TRP A 34 10.35 -0.04 -12.26
CA TRP A 34 9.80 1.31 -12.05
C TRP A 34 10.33 2.31 -13.09
N ASP A 35 9.43 3.08 -13.69
CA ASP A 35 9.69 4.05 -14.75
C ASP A 35 9.99 5.47 -14.24
N GLY A 36 10.07 5.64 -12.91
CA GLY A 36 10.28 6.93 -12.25
C GLY A 36 9.02 7.78 -12.09
N ALA A 37 7.85 7.27 -12.48
CA ALA A 37 6.58 7.97 -12.25
C ALA A 37 6.18 7.92 -10.77
N ALA A 38 5.57 8.99 -10.27
CA ALA A 38 5.11 9.04 -8.88
C ALA A 38 4.01 7.99 -8.65
N PHE A 39 4.26 7.04 -7.75
CA PHE A 39 3.29 6.00 -7.44
C PHE A 39 2.20 6.54 -6.51
N THR A 40 0.94 6.52 -6.94
CA THR A 40 -0.14 7.14 -6.17
C THR A 40 -0.62 6.23 -5.04
N SER A 41 -1.32 6.80 -4.06
CA SER A 41 -1.96 6.01 -2.98
C SER A 41 -3.08 5.10 -3.49
N LEU A 42 -3.66 5.39 -4.66
CA LEU A 42 -4.63 4.52 -5.32
C LEU A 42 -3.94 3.33 -6.00
N ASP A 43 -2.79 3.55 -6.63
CA ASP A 43 -2.02 2.46 -7.22
C ASP A 43 -1.54 1.49 -6.13
N GLU A 44 -1.13 2.03 -4.97
CA GLU A 44 -0.75 1.22 -3.80
C GLU A 44 -1.92 0.43 -3.25
N LEU A 45 -3.12 1.02 -3.19
CA LEU A 45 -4.33 0.31 -2.80
C LEU A 45 -4.60 -0.88 -3.72
N ILE A 46 -4.59 -0.65 -5.04
CA ILE A 46 -4.85 -1.69 -6.04
C ILE A 46 -3.79 -2.78 -5.97
N TYR A 47 -2.52 -2.38 -5.84
CA TYR A 47 -1.42 -3.32 -5.71
C TYR A 47 -1.57 -4.20 -4.46
N LEU A 48 -1.84 -3.61 -3.30
CA LEU A 48 -2.05 -4.36 -2.06
C LEU A 48 -3.23 -5.33 -2.16
N LEU A 49 -4.32 -4.93 -2.82
CA LEU A 49 -5.49 -5.78 -3.06
C LEU A 49 -5.19 -7.01 -3.92
N GLN A 50 -4.17 -6.96 -4.78
CA GLN A 50 -3.77 -8.09 -5.61
C GLN A 50 -2.84 -9.07 -4.88
N THR A 51 -2.34 -8.71 -3.69
CA THR A 51 -1.45 -9.60 -2.95
C THR A 51 -2.21 -10.81 -2.39
N PRO A 52 -1.62 -12.03 -2.45
CA PRO A 52 -2.31 -13.27 -2.10
C PRO A 52 -2.77 -13.30 -0.63
N ILE A 53 -2.01 -12.66 0.27
CA ILE A 53 -2.34 -12.57 1.69
C ILE A 53 -3.60 -11.72 1.90
N ILE A 54 -3.73 -10.60 1.18
CA ILE A 54 -4.90 -9.72 1.27
C ILE A 54 -6.13 -10.41 0.69
N LEU A 55 -5.98 -11.12 -0.43
CA LEU A 55 -7.07 -11.90 -1.01
C LEU A 55 -7.57 -12.99 -0.05
N LEU A 56 -6.66 -13.69 0.65
CA LEU A 56 -7.02 -14.63 1.69
C LEU A 56 -7.78 -13.94 2.84
N MET A 57 -7.34 -12.77 3.28
CA MET A 57 -8.03 -12.01 4.33
C MET A 57 -9.43 -11.54 3.91
N ILE A 58 -9.62 -11.17 2.65
CA ILE A 58 -10.94 -10.84 2.10
C ILE A 58 -11.84 -12.08 2.13
N LEU A 59 -11.33 -13.24 1.74
CA LEU A 59 -12.07 -14.50 1.81
C LEU A 59 -12.45 -14.86 3.24
N THR A 60 -11.52 -14.80 4.19
CA THR A 60 -11.84 -15.09 5.60
C THR A 60 -12.83 -14.09 6.19
N THR A 61 -12.75 -12.81 5.79
CA THR A 61 -13.74 -11.79 6.14
C THR A 61 -15.13 -12.18 5.62
N ALA A 62 -15.23 -12.56 4.34
CA ALA A 62 -16.49 -12.98 3.74
C ALA A 62 -17.07 -14.22 4.45
N LEU A 63 -16.24 -15.20 4.82
CA LEU A 63 -16.66 -16.37 5.59
C LEU A 63 -17.16 -15.98 6.99
N ALA A 64 -16.41 -15.14 7.72
CA ALA A 64 -16.78 -14.71 9.07
C ALA A 64 -18.14 -14.00 9.08
N VAL A 65 -18.38 -13.12 8.10
CA VAL A 65 -19.66 -12.44 7.89
C VAL A 65 -20.74 -13.45 7.50
N ARG A 66 -20.47 -14.35 6.55
CA ARG A 66 -21.46 -15.34 6.06
C ARG A 66 -21.96 -16.29 7.15
N PHE A 67 -21.08 -16.69 8.07
CA PHE A 67 -21.41 -17.58 9.18
C PHE A 67 -21.82 -16.82 10.46
N ARG A 68 -21.76 -15.48 10.46
CA ARG A 68 -21.98 -14.64 11.65
C ARG A 68 -21.21 -15.15 12.88
N SER A 69 -19.98 -15.61 12.66
CA SER A 69 -19.16 -16.16 13.72
C SER A 69 -18.52 -15.05 14.54
N GLU A 70 -18.79 -15.01 15.85
CA GLU A 70 -18.15 -14.06 16.79
C GLU A 70 -16.63 -14.22 16.81
N TRP A 71 -16.17 -15.47 16.90
CA TRP A 71 -14.75 -15.83 16.84
C TRP A 71 -14.13 -15.52 15.47
N GLY A 72 -14.89 -15.75 14.39
CA GLY A 72 -14.47 -15.38 13.03
C GLY A 72 -14.26 -13.88 12.89
N GLY A 73 -15.16 -13.06 13.43
CA GLY A 73 -15.03 -11.60 13.45
C GLY A 73 -13.77 -11.15 14.20
N LEU A 74 -13.48 -11.74 15.37
CA LEU A 74 -12.27 -11.45 16.15
C LEU A 74 -10.99 -11.77 15.35
N VAL A 75 -10.90 -12.97 14.79
CA VAL A 75 -9.73 -13.40 13.99
C VAL A 75 -9.50 -12.47 12.81
N VAL A 76 -10.58 -12.07 12.12
CA VAL A 76 -10.52 -11.17 10.98
C VAL A 76 -10.00 -9.78 11.38
N VAL A 77 -10.53 -9.19 12.45
CA VAL A 77 -10.10 -7.86 12.91
C VAL A 77 -8.64 -7.88 13.34
N VAL A 78 -8.23 -8.90 14.11
CA VAL A 78 -6.82 -9.06 14.52
C VAL A 78 -5.91 -9.27 13.32
N GLY A 79 -6.33 -10.07 12.34
CA GLY A 79 -5.59 -10.32 11.10
C GLY A 79 -5.37 -9.04 10.29
N TRP A 80 -6.43 -8.27 10.07
CA TRP A 80 -6.34 -6.96 9.40
C TRP A 80 -5.47 -5.97 10.16
N SER A 81 -5.60 -5.90 11.49
CA SER A 81 -4.74 -5.04 12.32
C SER A 81 -3.26 -5.44 12.25
N ALA A 82 -2.95 -6.73 12.26
CA ALA A 82 -1.57 -7.22 12.13
C ALA A 82 -0.97 -6.86 10.77
N ILE A 83 -1.75 -6.97 9.69
CA ILE A 83 -1.31 -6.56 8.35
C ILE A 83 -1.03 -5.05 8.31
N CYS A 84 -1.94 -4.22 8.83
CA CYS A 84 -1.72 -2.78 8.90
C CYS A 84 -0.47 -2.42 9.72
N TYR A 85 -0.21 -3.13 10.82
CA TYR A 85 0.99 -2.95 11.62
C TYR A 85 2.27 -3.27 10.82
N ILE A 86 2.30 -4.39 10.11
CA ILE A 86 3.44 -4.78 9.27
C ILE A 86 3.67 -3.77 8.15
N LEU A 87 2.60 -3.25 7.53
CA LEU A 87 2.72 -2.24 6.46
C LEU A 87 3.32 -0.92 6.96
N LEU A 88 3.11 -0.56 8.24
CA LEU A 88 3.61 0.69 8.82
C LEU A 88 5.04 0.58 9.38
N GLY A 89 5.41 -0.59 9.90
CA GLY A 89 6.65 -0.81 10.64
C GLY A 89 7.88 -1.11 9.78
N ASP A 90 7.77 -1.01 8.45
CA ASP A 90 8.85 -1.36 7.53
C ASP A 90 9.66 -0.13 7.15
N ASP A 91 10.86 0.00 7.74
CA ASP A 91 11.79 1.11 7.50
C ASP A 91 12.20 1.21 6.01
N ILE A 92 12.25 0.07 5.30
CA ILE A 92 12.59 0.03 3.87
C ILE A 92 11.47 0.67 3.06
N LYS A 93 10.21 0.40 3.41
CA LYS A 93 9.05 1.05 2.77
C LYS A 93 8.99 2.54 3.07
N GLN A 94 9.39 2.97 4.27
CA GLN A 94 9.47 4.38 4.59
C GLN A 94 10.50 5.11 3.71
N GLN A 95 11.65 4.48 3.46
CA GLN A 95 12.63 5.00 2.51
C GLN A 95 12.08 4.99 1.07
N ALA A 96 11.44 3.91 0.64
CA ALA A 96 10.82 3.82 -0.70
C ALA A 96 9.69 4.86 -0.92
N MET A 97 8.97 5.25 0.13
CA MET A 97 7.99 6.34 0.08
C MET A 97 8.63 7.72 -0.08
N ILE A 98 9.83 7.95 0.48
CA ILE A 98 10.61 9.18 0.29
C ILE A 98 11.13 9.25 -1.15
N GLU A 99 11.58 8.11 -1.69
CA GLU A 99 12.05 7.99 -3.08
C GLU A 99 10.88 8.10 -4.10
N GLY A 100 9.64 7.85 -3.66
CA GLY A 100 8.41 8.09 -4.44
C GLY A 100 7.93 6.90 -5.27
N CYS A 101 8.57 5.73 -5.11
CA CYS A 101 8.20 4.50 -5.81
C CYS A 101 7.10 3.70 -5.09
N VAL A 102 6.89 3.98 -3.80
CA VAL A 102 5.80 3.40 -3.01
C VAL A 102 4.83 4.50 -2.61
N GLY A 103 3.55 4.27 -2.84
CA GLY A 103 2.49 5.20 -2.46
C GLY A 103 2.18 5.10 -0.96
N SER A 104 1.55 6.13 -0.40
CA SER A 104 1.10 6.07 0.99
C SER A 104 0.04 4.97 1.19
N PRO A 105 0.20 4.04 2.15
CA PRO A 105 -0.78 2.98 2.44
C PRO A 105 -2.02 3.50 3.18
N ALA A 106 -2.11 4.82 3.44
CA ALA A 106 -3.18 5.42 4.23
C ALA A 106 -4.59 5.11 3.69
N LEU A 107 -4.77 5.10 2.36
CA LEU A 107 -6.07 4.77 1.75
C LEU A 107 -6.47 3.31 2.02
N PHE A 108 -5.53 2.38 1.92
CA PHE A 108 -5.78 0.97 2.23
C PHE A 108 -6.19 0.79 3.70
N ILE A 109 -5.48 1.44 4.62
CA ILE A 109 -5.77 1.37 6.06
C ILE A 109 -7.15 1.95 6.37
N ALA A 110 -7.53 3.05 5.72
CA ALA A 110 -8.85 3.64 5.88
C ALA A 110 -9.97 2.66 5.44
N VAL A 111 -9.80 2.01 4.30
CA VAL A 111 -10.75 0.99 3.80
C VAL A 111 -10.84 -0.19 4.77
N VAL A 112 -9.69 -0.72 5.21
CA VAL A 112 -9.64 -1.83 6.16
C VAL A 112 -10.30 -1.46 7.49
N THR A 113 -10.12 -0.24 7.97
CA THR A 113 -10.74 0.24 9.21
C THR A 113 -12.26 0.24 9.10
N ILE A 114 -12.82 0.75 8.00
CA ILE A 114 -14.26 0.74 7.75
C ILE A 114 -14.78 -0.70 7.67
N LEU A 115 -14.05 -1.59 6.99
CA LEU A 115 -14.39 -3.00 6.88
C LEU A 115 -14.43 -3.68 8.26
N CYS A 116 -13.40 -3.48 9.09
CA CYS A 116 -13.35 -4.03 10.45
C CYS A 116 -14.54 -3.56 11.30
N ILE A 117 -14.89 -2.28 11.25
CA ILE A 117 -16.08 -1.75 11.93
C ILE A 117 -17.33 -2.48 11.45
N GLY A 118 -17.49 -2.64 10.13
CA GLY A 118 -18.62 -3.36 9.54
C GLY A 118 -18.72 -4.82 10.00
N VAL A 119 -17.60 -5.54 10.04
CA VAL A 119 -17.52 -6.92 10.53
C VAL A 119 -17.98 -6.99 11.99
N VAL A 120 -17.39 -6.17 12.87
CA VAL A 120 -17.74 -6.14 14.29
C VAL A 120 -19.22 -5.87 14.49
N LEU A 121 -19.78 -4.85 13.83
CA LEU A 121 -21.20 -4.51 13.95
C LEU A 121 -22.11 -5.62 13.43
N TYR A 122 -21.68 -6.38 12.42
CA TYR A 122 -22.49 -7.44 11.82
C TYR A 122 -22.42 -8.78 12.57
N THR A 123 -21.29 -9.08 13.19
CA THR A 123 -21.05 -10.34 13.92
C THR A 123 -21.23 -10.21 15.43
N ALA A 124 -21.34 -8.99 15.98
CA ALA A 124 -21.56 -8.81 17.41
C ALA A 124 -22.92 -9.39 17.86
N PRO A 125 -22.98 -10.07 19.01
CA PRO A 125 -24.24 -10.52 19.58
C PRO A 125 -25.09 -9.31 19.98
N LEU A 126 -26.35 -9.26 19.51
CA LEU A 126 -27.30 -8.28 20.01
C LEU A 126 -27.55 -8.54 21.50
N PRO A 127 -27.55 -7.50 22.36
CA PRO A 127 -27.83 -7.68 23.77
C PRO A 127 -29.22 -8.31 23.92
N ARG A 128 -29.27 -9.50 24.53
CA ARG A 128 -30.52 -10.11 24.98
C ARG A 128 -31.13 -9.15 26.00
N ARG A 129 -32.17 -8.42 25.59
CA ARG A 129 -32.90 -7.50 26.45
C ARG A 129 -33.47 -8.33 27.62
N SER A 130 -32.82 -8.28 28.78
CA SER A 130 -33.36 -8.84 30.01
C SER A 130 -34.66 -8.07 30.30
N LYS A 131 -35.78 -8.79 30.29
CA LYS A 131 -37.01 -8.31 30.91
C LYS A 131 -36.90 -8.45 32.42
#